data_AF-A0A3P3FT49-F1
#
_entry.id   AF-A0A3P3FT49-F1
#
_cell.length_a   1.000
_cell.length_b   1.000
_cell.length_c   1.000
_cell.angle_alpha   90.00
_cell.angle_beta   90.00
_cell.angle_gamma   90.00
#
_symmetry.space_group_name_H-M   'P 1'
#
loop_
_entity.id
_entity.type
_entity.pdbx_description
1 polymer ?
#
loop_
_entity_poly.entity_id
_entity_poly.type
_entity_poly.pdbx_seq_one_letter_code
_entity_poly.pdbx_strand_id
1 'polypeptide(L)' 'MNGLDPFTYLSDVLERIVSGAVKINEIECLLPWAWKAQREAVAMDLAAA' A
#
# COMPACT_ATOMS: atom_id res chain seq x y z
N MET A 1 -11.83 5.19 9.53
CA MET A 1 -10.90 4.09 9.17
C MET A 1 -9.48 4.64 9.15
N ASN A 2 -8.69 4.45 10.21
CA ASN A 2 -7.22 4.64 10.24
C ASN A 2 -6.60 5.92 9.61
N GLY A 3 -7.37 7.00 9.43
CA GLY A 3 -6.92 8.20 8.71
C GLY A 3 -6.62 7.99 7.23
N LEU A 4 -7.18 6.93 6.63
CA LEU A 4 -7.02 6.59 5.22
C LEU A 4 -8.29 6.93 4.44
N ASP A 5 -8.10 7.32 3.18
CA ASP A 5 -9.18 7.27 2.21
C ASP A 5 -9.47 5.79 1.85
N PRO A 6 -10.66 5.25 2.21
CA PRO A 6 -10.93 3.83 2.08
C PRO A 6 -10.92 3.33 0.64
N PHE A 7 -11.37 4.16 -0.30
CA PHE A 7 -11.46 3.78 -1.72
C PHE A 7 -10.09 3.75 -2.38
N THR A 8 -9.22 4.71 -2.07
CA THR A 8 -7.83 4.75 -2.55
C THR A 8 -7.05 3.53 -2.06
N TYR A 9 -7.15 3.23 -0.76
CA TYR A 9 -6.51 2.05 -0.18
C TYR A 9 -7.00 0.76 -0.83
N LEU A 10 -8.33 0.58 -0.92
CA LEU A 10 -8.89 -0.66 -1.42
C LEU A 10 -8.62 -0.86 -2.92
N SER A 11 -8.69 0.20 -3.72
CA SER A 11 -8.39 0.14 -5.16
C SER A 11 -6.96 -0.36 -5.40
N ASP A 12 -5.98 0.22 -4.71
CA ASP A 12 -4.56 -0.14 -4.85
C ASP A 12 -4.28 -1.57 -4.36
N VAL A 13 -4.87 -1.96 -3.22
CA VAL A 13 -4.74 -3.33 -2.70
C VAL A 13 -5.31 -4.37 -3.66
N LEU A 14 -6.51 -4.12 -4.20
CA LEU A 14 -7.15 -5.03 -5.14
C LEU A 14 -6.34 -5.16 -6.43
N GLU A 15 -5.82 -4.06 -6.96
CA GLU A 15 -4.96 -4.07 -8.14
C GLU A 15 -3.69 -4.89 -7.91
N ARG A 16 -3.03 -4.74 -6.76
CA ARG A 16 -1.84 -5.53 -6.38
C ARG A 16 -2.12 -7.03 -6.26
N ILE A 17 -3.28 -7.40 -5.72
CA ILE A 17 -3.68 -8.81 -5.58
C ILE A 17 -3.97 -9.41 -6.97
N VAL A 18 -4.78 -8.74 -7.78
CA VAL A 18 -5.22 -9.25 -9.10
C VAL A 18 -4.06 -9.31 -10.09
N SER A 19 -3.12 -8.37 -10.02
CA SER A 19 -1.90 -8.37 -10.85
C SER A 19 -0.85 -9.39 -10.39
N GLY A 20 -1.00 -9.98 -9.20
CA GLY A 20 0.03 -10.84 -8.60
C GLY A 20 1.30 -10.08 -8.18
N ALA A 21 1.21 -8.75 -8.00
CA ALA A 21 2.33 -7.92 -7.58
C ALA A 21 2.78 -8.19 -6.13
N VAL A 22 1.93 -8.84 -5.33
CA VAL A 22 2.26 -9.25 -3.95
C VAL A 22 2.12 -10.76 -3.82
N LYS A 23 3.15 -11.40 -3.27
CA LYS A 23 3.11 -12.84 -2.99
C LYS A 23 2.28 -13.12 -1.74
N ILE A 24 1.78 -14.35 -1.64
CA ILE A 24 0.94 -14.75 -0.51
C ILE A 24 1.64 -14.62 0.86
N ASN A 25 2.97 -14.78 0.89
CA ASN A 25 3.80 -14.63 2.09
C ASN A 25 4.21 -13.18 2.39
N GLU A 26 3.71 -12.22 1.63
CA GLU A 26 3.95 -10.78 1.79
C GLU A 26 2.62 -10.00 1.94
N ILE A 27 1.50 -10.72 2.16
CA ILE A 27 0.15 -10.16 2.22
C ILE A 27 -0.03 -9.17 3.38
N GLU A 28 0.79 -9.28 4.42
CA GLU A 28 0.85 -8.36 5.54
C GLU A 28 1.24 -6.94 5.12
N CYS A 29 1.98 -6.78 4.02
CA CYS A 29 2.28 -5.46 3.45
C CYS A 29 1.03 -4.75 2.94
N LEU A 30 -0.04 -5.48 2.65
CA LEU A 30 -1.33 -4.93 2.23
C LEU A 30 -2.17 -4.44 3.41
N LEU A 31 -1.78 -4.70 4.67
CA LEU A 31 -2.52 -4.20 5.84
C LEU A 31 -2.54 -2.66 5.84
N PRO A 32 -3.62 -2.02 6.32
CA PRO A 32 -3.81 -0.57 6.18
C PRO A 32 -2.63 0.27 6.68
N TRP A 33 -2.03 -0.10 7.82
CA TRP A 33 -0.89 0.62 8.40
C TRP A 33 0.41 0.37 7.63
N ALA A 34 0.63 -0.86 7.15
CA ALA A 34 1.82 -1.20 6.37
C ALA A 34 1.78 -0.53 5.00
N TRP A 35 0.64 -0.59 4.31
CA TRP A 35 0.38 0.09 3.05
C TRP A 35 0.65 1.60 3.14
N LYS A 36 0.15 2.24 4.20
CA LYS A 36 0.34 3.66 4.44
C LYS A 36 1.82 4.00 4.62
N ALA A 37 2.52 3.27 5.49
CA ALA A 37 3.93 3.48 5.77
C ALA A 37 4.80 3.30 4.51
N GLN A 38 4.50 2.30 3.67
CA GLN A 38 5.19 2.13 2.39
C GLN A 38 5.04 3.33 1.47
N ARG A 39 3.83 3.90 1.36
CA ARG A 39 3.58 5.08 0.52
C ARG A 39 4.21 6.34 1.07
N GLU A 40 4.24 6.50 2.39
CA GLU A 40 4.97 7.60 3.04
C GLU A 40 6.48 7.49 2.79
N ALA A 41 7.05 6.29 2.86
CA ALA A 41 8.45 6.05 2.52
C ALA A 41 8.74 6.38 1.05
N VAL A 42 7.91 5.91 0.11
CA VAL A 42 8.05 6.22 -1.32
C VAL A 42 7.93 7.72 -1.59
N ALA A 43 6.99 8.41 -0.93
CA ALA A 43 6.85 9.85 -1.07
C ALA A 43 8.08 10.60 -0.53
N MET A 44 8.68 10.12 0.55
CA MET A 44 9.89 10.70 1.13
C MET A 44 11.11 10.48 0.23
N ASP A 45 11.26 9.28 -0.35
CA ASP A 45 12.31 8.97 -1.31
C ASP A 45 12.21 9.84 -2.57
N LEU A 46 10.99 10.03 -3.09
CA LEU A 46 10.73 10.91 -4.24
C LEU A 46 11.02 12.39 -3.94
N ALA A 47 10.82 12.83 -2.69
CA ALA A 47 11.13 14.21 -2.29
C ALA A 47 12.62 14.46 -2.06
N ALA A 48 13.41 13.40 -1.84
CA ALA A 48 14.85 13.46 -1.62
C ALA A 48 15.69 13.31 -2.91
N ALA A 49 15.07 12.91 -4.02
CA ALA A 49 15.69 12.72 -5.33
C ALA A 49 15.63 13.99 -6.20
#